data_AF-A0A813D431-F1
#
_entry.id   AF-A0A813D431-F1
#
_cell.length_a   1.000
_cell.length_b   1.000
_cell.length_c   1.000
_cell.angle_alpha   90.00
_cell.angle_beta   90.00
_cell.angle_gamma   90.00
#
_symmetry.space_group_name_H-M   'P 1'
#
loop_
_entity.id
_entity.type
_entity.pdbx_description
1 polymer ?
#
loop_
_entity_poly.entity_id
_entity_poly.type
_entity_poly.pdbx_seq_one_letter_code
_entity_poly.pdbx_strand_id
1 'polypeptide(L)'
;MGERHAYGTSLFCLSRRLFILGWCAVMAGFCYTRLGSWIMHWRLEVVGLEKPTSTLPQGCIGTQCYEVFSCFGMKDTTWHLREPLATLTGAFFYPMGFHGALHGLDKEVRLLGGYLLVLAVLHIAILVGDWSYLSLCSAYDENMMQYVLSKFVPPSPLRPADRAALQQLTYFSVEAVDKVTGNFNITAWYYALAGVWAAAVLYVAVEALRLSQVMEFGVLGLGPHFGLDQWDEVLNHEAIRRHKLKEFRSKFLDD
;
A
#
# COMPACT_ATOMS: atom_id res chain seq x y z
N MET A 1 -9.99 -22.75 16.62
CA MET A 1 -8.55 -22.91 16.32
C MET A 1 -8.24 -23.19 14.84
N GLY A 2 -9.22 -23.24 13.92
CA GLY A 2 -8.99 -23.75 12.55
C GLY A 2 -8.21 -22.85 11.58
N GLU A 3 -8.46 -21.54 11.51
CA GLU A 3 -7.92 -20.73 10.39
C GLU A 3 -6.40 -20.47 10.46
N ARG A 4 -5.83 -20.24 11.65
CA ARG A 4 -4.40 -19.90 11.78
C ARG A 4 -3.48 -21.04 11.33
N HIS A 5 -3.87 -22.28 11.64
CA HIS A 5 -3.11 -23.45 11.21
C HIS A 5 -3.23 -23.71 9.72
N ALA A 6 -4.36 -23.33 9.12
CA ALA A 6 -4.61 -23.62 7.72
C ALA A 6 -4.03 -22.57 6.75
N TYR A 7 -4.09 -21.28 7.12
CA TYR A 7 -3.62 -20.19 6.25
C TYR A 7 -2.27 -19.58 6.66
N GLY A 8 -1.74 -19.97 7.82
CA GLY A 8 -0.57 -19.36 8.44
C GLY A 8 -0.89 -18.01 9.11
N THR A 9 0.15 -17.40 9.66
CA THR A 9 0.06 -16.12 10.37
C THR A 9 0.76 -15.00 9.63
N SER A 10 0.19 -13.80 9.71
CA SER A 10 0.76 -12.50 9.35
C SER A 10 0.86 -11.64 10.61
N LEU A 11 1.83 -10.72 10.67
CA LEU A 11 2.12 -9.88 11.85
C LEU A 11 2.15 -10.68 13.16
N PHE A 12 2.78 -11.86 13.12
CA PHE A 12 2.91 -12.86 14.20
C PHE A 12 1.61 -13.51 14.69
N CYS A 13 0.49 -12.79 14.75
CA CYS A 13 -0.70 -13.21 15.49
C CYS A 13 -2.00 -13.24 14.67
N LEU A 14 -2.03 -12.62 13.49
CA LEU A 14 -3.25 -12.51 12.68
C LEU A 14 -3.30 -13.63 11.64
N SER A 15 -4.49 -14.20 11.41
CA SER A 15 -4.69 -15.12 10.27
C SER A 15 -4.36 -14.38 8.98
N ARG A 16 -3.51 -14.96 8.12
CA ARG A 16 -3.09 -14.33 6.86
C ARG A 16 -4.29 -13.90 6.01
N ARG A 17 -5.32 -14.73 5.94
CA ARG A 17 -6.58 -14.43 5.22
C ARG A 17 -7.28 -13.20 5.78
N LEU A 18 -7.45 -13.12 7.10
CA LEU A 18 -8.07 -11.96 7.76
C LEU A 18 -7.24 -10.69 7.58
N PHE A 19 -5.92 -10.80 7.60
CA PHE A 19 -5.02 -9.69 7.33
C PHE A 19 -5.22 -9.12 5.91
N ILE A 20 -5.23 -9.98 4.88
CA ILE A 20 -5.47 -9.55 3.49
C ILE A 20 -6.88 -8.98 3.31
N LEU A 21 -7.90 -9.60 3.90
CA LEU A 21 -9.27 -9.07 3.90
C LEU A 21 -9.34 -7.66 4.52
N GLY A 22 -8.76 -7.48 5.70
CA GLY A 22 -8.72 -6.18 6.38
C GLY A 22 -7.99 -5.12 5.55
N TRP A 23 -6.82 -5.47 5.00
CA TRP A 23 -6.06 -4.57 4.14
C TRP A 23 -6.85 -4.15 2.90
N CYS A 24 -7.41 -5.12 2.15
CA CYS A 24 -8.20 -4.84 0.96
C CYS A 24 -9.43 -3.98 1.26
N ALA A 25 -10.15 -4.24 2.36
CA ALA A 25 -11.32 -3.46 2.74
C ALA A 25 -10.94 -2.00 3.06
N VAL A 26 -9.89 -1.79 3.87
CA VAL A 26 -9.41 -0.45 4.23
C VAL A 26 -8.94 0.30 2.98
N MET A 27 -8.12 -0.33 2.15
CA MET A 27 -7.58 0.29 0.95
C MET A 27 -8.65 0.56 -0.12
N ALA A 28 -9.61 -0.33 -0.31
CA ALA A 28 -10.76 -0.08 -1.17
C ALA A 28 -11.57 1.14 -0.68
N GLY A 29 -11.81 1.24 0.63
CA GLY A 29 -12.44 2.42 1.24
C GLY A 29 -11.67 3.72 0.93
N PHE A 30 -10.35 3.71 1.08
CA PHE A 30 -9.51 4.85 0.70
C PHE A 30 -9.61 5.20 -0.79
N CYS A 31 -9.54 4.22 -1.68
CA CYS A 31 -9.66 4.46 -3.12
C CYS A 31 -11.03 5.06 -3.47
N TYR A 32 -12.13 4.51 -2.94
CA TYR A 32 -13.48 5.02 -3.23
C TYR A 32 -13.74 6.40 -2.65
N THR A 33 -13.27 6.68 -1.44
CA THR A 33 -13.39 8.03 -0.86
C THR A 33 -12.61 9.06 -1.68
N ARG A 34 -11.41 8.70 -2.16
CA ARG A 34 -10.61 9.55 -3.07
C ARG A 34 -11.31 9.77 -4.41
N LEU A 35 -11.80 8.71 -5.06
CA LEU A 35 -12.58 8.85 -6.31
C LEU A 35 -13.83 9.71 -6.12
N GLY A 36 -14.56 9.51 -5.01
CA GLY A 36 -15.71 10.34 -4.68
C GLY A 36 -15.33 11.81 -4.54
N SER A 37 -14.20 12.12 -3.90
CA SER A 37 -13.71 13.50 -3.76
C SER A 37 -13.36 14.14 -5.12
N TRP A 38 -12.74 13.38 -6.03
CA TRP A 38 -12.46 13.86 -7.38
C TRP A 38 -13.72 14.12 -8.18
N ILE A 39 -14.70 13.20 -8.13
CA ILE A 39 -15.98 13.36 -8.83
C ILE A 39 -16.71 14.60 -8.30
N MET A 40 -16.69 14.82 -6.98
CA MET A 40 -17.31 16.00 -6.38
C MET A 40 -16.60 17.29 -6.82
N HIS A 41 -15.27 17.34 -6.79
CA HIS A 41 -14.51 18.52 -7.22
C HIS A 41 -14.74 18.83 -8.69
N TRP A 42 -14.66 17.81 -9.57
CA TRP A 42 -14.95 17.96 -10.98
C TRP A 42 -16.37 18.47 -11.25
N ARG A 43 -17.37 17.97 -10.51
CA ARG A 43 -18.74 18.47 -10.63
C ARG A 43 -18.88 19.93 -10.19
N LEU A 44 -18.22 20.33 -9.10
CA LEU A 44 -18.27 21.71 -8.61
C LEU A 44 -17.65 22.70 -9.61
N GLU A 45 -16.55 22.29 -10.26
CA GLU A 45 -15.90 23.06 -11.32
C GLU A 45 -16.80 23.19 -12.56
N VAL A 46 -17.41 22.08 -13.02
CA VAL A 46 -18.32 22.09 -14.18
C VAL A 46 -19.58 22.93 -13.94
N VAL A 47 -20.10 22.96 -12.71
CA VAL A 47 -21.28 23.78 -12.35
C VAL A 47 -20.92 25.27 -12.18
N GLY A 48 -19.63 25.64 -12.23
CA GLY A 48 -19.17 27.02 -12.16
C GLY A 48 -19.36 27.67 -10.79
N LEU A 49 -19.55 26.87 -9.73
CA LEU A 49 -19.60 27.37 -8.35
C LEU A 49 -18.21 27.74 -7.83
N GLU A 50 -17.19 27.08 -8.36
CA GLU A 50 -15.80 27.48 -8.18
C GLU A 50 -15.41 28.40 -9.33
N LYS A 51 -15.05 29.66 -9.02
CA LYS A 51 -14.44 30.53 -10.03
C LYS A 51 -13.18 29.82 -10.52
N PRO A 52 -12.96 29.68 -11.85
CA PRO A 52 -11.73 29.11 -12.36
C PRO A 52 -10.56 29.93 -11.80
N THR A 53 -9.84 29.36 -10.83
CA THR A 53 -8.62 29.93 -10.26
C THR A 53 -7.44 29.80 -11.21
N SER A 54 -7.67 29.26 -12.40
CA SER A 54 -6.78 29.33 -13.54
C SER A 54 -6.62 30.80 -13.95
N THR A 55 -5.76 31.51 -13.24
CA THR A 55 -4.85 32.45 -13.90
C THR A 55 -4.35 31.72 -15.13
N LEU A 56 -4.79 32.13 -16.33
CA LEU A 56 -4.27 31.58 -17.56
C LEU A 56 -2.76 31.53 -17.38
N PRO A 57 -2.13 30.34 -17.41
CA PRO A 57 -0.69 30.31 -17.42
C PRO A 57 -0.33 31.16 -18.62
N GLN A 58 0.37 32.27 -18.40
CA GLN A 58 1.10 32.96 -19.46
C GLN A 58 2.26 32.04 -19.86
N GLY A 59 1.92 30.84 -20.33
CA GLY A 59 2.85 29.86 -20.84
C GLY A 59 3.34 30.39 -22.16
N CYS A 60 4.66 30.42 -22.32
CA CYS A 60 5.21 30.81 -23.60
C CYS A 60 4.87 29.75 -24.66
N ILE A 61 4.67 30.19 -25.89
CA ILE A 61 4.28 29.33 -27.02
C ILE A 61 5.53 29.12 -27.88
N GLY A 62 5.88 27.86 -28.14
CA GLY A 62 6.97 27.51 -29.06
C GLY A 62 7.91 26.45 -28.50
N THR A 63 8.88 26.03 -29.32
CA THR A 63 9.89 25.02 -28.94
C THR A 63 10.81 25.46 -27.81
N GLN A 64 10.85 26.76 -27.51
CA GLN A 64 11.58 27.31 -26.35
C GLN A 64 10.82 27.17 -25.03
N CYS A 65 9.56 26.72 -25.05
CA CYS A 65 8.74 26.42 -23.88
C CYS A 65 8.51 24.92 -23.64
N TYR A 66 9.43 24.06 -24.12
CA TYR A 66 9.45 22.67 -23.67
C TYR A 66 9.91 22.59 -22.21
N GLU A 67 9.02 22.98 -21.29
CA GLU A 67 9.22 22.85 -19.85
C GLU A 67 9.06 21.40 -19.36
N VAL A 68 8.68 20.47 -20.24
CA VAL A 68 8.43 19.06 -19.90
C VAL A 68 9.63 18.40 -19.21
N PHE A 69 10.85 18.73 -19.65
CA PHE A 69 12.10 18.24 -19.03
C PHE A 69 12.80 19.29 -18.16
N SER A 70 12.09 20.34 -17.75
CA SER A 70 12.60 21.32 -16.79
C SER A 70 12.23 20.91 -15.36
N CYS A 71 12.96 21.43 -14.38
CA CYS A 71 12.60 21.28 -12.96
C CYS A 71 11.17 21.76 -12.68
N PHE A 72 10.68 22.75 -13.42
CA PHE A 72 9.33 23.25 -13.25
C PHE A 72 8.29 22.25 -13.77
N GLY A 73 8.48 21.65 -14.95
CA GLY A 73 7.55 20.66 -15.49
C GLY A 73 7.58 19.32 -14.76
N MET A 74 8.73 18.94 -14.20
CA MET A 74 8.86 17.69 -13.45
C MET A 74 8.30 17.76 -12.03
N LYS A 75 8.03 18.95 -11.49
CA LYS A 75 7.65 19.16 -10.07
C LYS A 75 6.39 18.38 -9.65
N ASP A 76 5.45 18.22 -10.57
CA ASP A 76 4.14 17.59 -10.29
C ASP A 76 4.05 16.16 -10.85
N THR A 77 5.08 15.68 -11.55
CA THR A 77 5.01 14.46 -12.37
C THR A 77 4.81 13.22 -11.50
N THR A 78 5.55 13.11 -10.40
CA THR A 78 5.54 11.94 -9.51
C THR A 78 4.18 11.79 -8.81
N TRP A 79 3.59 12.91 -8.38
CA TRP A 79 2.24 12.95 -7.81
C TRP A 79 1.18 12.52 -8.84
N HIS A 80 1.18 13.12 -10.03
CA HIS A 80 0.20 12.84 -11.08
C HIS A 80 0.38 11.46 -11.72
N LEU A 81 1.55 10.84 -11.61
CA LEU A 81 1.74 9.45 -11.99
C LEU A 81 1.18 8.52 -10.91
N ARG A 82 1.49 8.80 -9.64
CA ARG A 82 1.16 7.92 -8.52
C ARG A 82 -0.32 7.89 -8.20
N GLU A 83 -0.93 9.05 -8.03
CA GLU A 83 -2.28 9.15 -7.46
C GLU A 83 -3.33 8.48 -8.36
N PRO A 84 -3.39 8.74 -9.68
CA PRO A 84 -4.35 8.10 -10.56
C PRO A 84 -4.09 6.62 -10.74
N LEU A 85 -2.82 6.24 -10.90
CA LEU A 85 -2.50 4.84 -11.05
C LEU A 85 -2.91 4.06 -9.80
N ALA A 86 -2.48 4.49 -8.61
CA ALA A 86 -2.80 3.79 -7.36
C ALA A 86 -4.31 3.80 -7.05
N THR A 87 -5.00 4.94 -7.27
CA THR A 87 -6.41 5.09 -6.91
C THR A 87 -7.34 4.36 -7.87
N LEU A 88 -7.17 4.54 -9.19
CA LEU A 88 -8.05 3.94 -10.20
C LEU A 88 -7.86 2.42 -10.27
N THR A 89 -6.61 1.96 -10.33
CA THR A 89 -6.35 0.52 -10.36
C THR A 89 -6.67 -0.12 -9.01
N GLY A 90 -6.38 0.56 -7.89
CA GLY A 90 -6.71 0.07 -6.55
C GLY A 90 -8.21 -0.09 -6.33
N ALA A 91 -9.03 0.84 -6.84
CA ALA A 91 -10.49 0.75 -6.78
C ALA A 91 -11.05 -0.50 -7.48
N PHE A 92 -10.29 -1.12 -8.38
CA PHE A 92 -10.63 -2.39 -9.02
C PHE A 92 -10.00 -3.60 -8.30
N PHE A 93 -8.68 -3.57 -8.07
CA PHE A 93 -7.95 -4.71 -7.53
C PHE A 93 -8.23 -4.96 -6.04
N TYR A 94 -8.47 -3.95 -5.21
CA TYR A 94 -8.74 -4.17 -3.79
C TYR A 94 -10.07 -4.90 -3.52
N PRO A 95 -11.22 -4.52 -4.12
CA PRO A 95 -12.45 -5.30 -4.01
C PRO A 95 -12.34 -6.70 -4.58
N MET A 96 -11.66 -6.86 -5.73
CA MET A 96 -11.39 -8.17 -6.33
C MET A 96 -10.56 -9.05 -5.39
N GLY A 97 -9.52 -8.49 -4.79
CA GLY A 97 -8.69 -9.16 -3.78
C GLY A 97 -9.45 -9.52 -2.51
N PHE A 98 -10.34 -8.64 -2.05
CA PHE A 98 -11.25 -8.92 -0.92
C PHE A 98 -12.16 -10.10 -1.24
N HIS A 99 -12.83 -10.07 -2.40
CA HIS A 99 -13.68 -11.15 -2.87
C HIS A 99 -12.90 -12.47 -3.01
N GLY A 100 -11.71 -12.43 -3.62
CA GLY A 100 -10.83 -13.59 -3.75
C GLY A 100 -10.42 -14.18 -2.40
N ALA A 101 -9.99 -13.34 -1.45
CA ALA A 101 -9.63 -13.79 -0.11
C ALA A 101 -10.84 -14.31 0.69
N LEU A 102 -12.03 -13.75 0.46
CA LEU A 102 -13.27 -14.17 1.12
C LEU A 102 -13.74 -15.53 0.61
N HIS A 103 -13.67 -15.78 -0.70
CA HIS A 103 -14.13 -17.04 -1.29
C HIS A 103 -13.04 -18.08 -1.50
N GLY A 104 -11.77 -17.74 -1.22
CA GLY A 104 -10.65 -18.66 -1.40
C GLY A 104 -10.26 -18.84 -2.86
N LEU A 105 -10.46 -17.83 -3.70
CA LEU A 105 -10.13 -17.87 -5.13
C LEU A 105 -8.67 -17.47 -5.34
N ASP A 106 -7.83 -18.43 -5.68
CA ASP A 106 -6.37 -18.27 -5.74
C ASP A 106 -5.92 -17.29 -6.83
N LYS A 107 -6.56 -17.33 -8.01
CA LYS A 107 -6.21 -16.50 -9.16
C LYS A 107 -6.38 -15.01 -8.85
N GLU A 108 -7.46 -14.64 -8.19
CA GLU A 108 -7.80 -13.28 -7.79
C GLU A 108 -6.82 -12.75 -6.74
N VAL A 109 -6.48 -13.59 -5.75
CA VAL A 109 -5.48 -13.24 -4.73
C VAL A 109 -4.07 -13.14 -5.33
N ARG A 110 -3.74 -13.99 -6.32
CA ARG A 110 -2.47 -13.93 -7.06
C ARG A 110 -2.37 -12.67 -7.90
N LEU A 111 -3.45 -12.30 -8.60
CA LEU A 111 -3.54 -11.04 -9.36
C LEU A 111 -3.38 -9.83 -8.45
N LEU A 112 -4.03 -9.82 -7.28
CA LEU A 112 -3.81 -8.80 -6.25
C LEU A 112 -2.33 -8.75 -5.83
N GLY A 113 -1.72 -9.90 -5.53
CA GLY A 113 -0.31 -9.98 -5.12
C GLY A 113 0.64 -9.41 -6.19
N GLY A 114 0.42 -9.76 -7.46
CA GLY A 114 1.16 -9.20 -8.59
C GLY A 114 0.96 -7.69 -8.75
N TYR A 115 -0.29 -7.22 -8.62
CA TYR A 115 -0.61 -5.79 -8.64
C TYR A 115 0.13 -5.03 -7.52
N LEU A 116 0.08 -5.52 -6.29
CA LEU A 116 0.76 -4.89 -5.15
C LEU A 116 2.28 -4.89 -5.31
N LEU A 117 2.85 -5.92 -5.94
CA LEU A 117 4.28 -5.96 -6.25
C LEU A 117 4.66 -4.86 -7.25
N VAL A 118 3.90 -4.72 -8.34
CA VAL A 118 4.09 -3.63 -9.32
C VAL A 118 3.94 -2.27 -8.64
N LEU A 119 2.93 -2.12 -7.78
CA LEU A 119 2.71 -0.89 -7.03
C LEU A 119 3.86 -0.58 -6.07
N ALA A 120 4.43 -1.58 -5.38
CA ALA A 120 5.59 -1.40 -4.51
C ALA A 120 6.83 -0.96 -5.31
N VAL A 121 7.10 -1.60 -6.46
CA VAL A 121 8.20 -1.21 -7.36
C VAL A 121 8.02 0.23 -7.85
N LEU A 122 6.80 0.61 -8.22
CA LEU A 122 6.49 1.98 -8.61
C LEU A 122 6.79 2.98 -7.49
N HIS A 123 6.41 2.68 -6.24
CA HIS A 123 6.71 3.56 -5.11
C HIS A 123 8.22 3.71 -4.89
N ILE A 124 9.00 2.63 -5.04
CA ILE A 124 10.47 2.70 -4.96
C ILE A 124 11.03 3.55 -6.09
N ALA A 125 10.53 3.40 -7.31
CA ALA A 125 10.95 4.21 -8.45
C ALA A 125 10.63 5.70 -8.26
N ILE A 126 9.45 6.02 -7.71
CA ILE A 126 9.06 7.39 -7.34
C ILE A 126 10.02 7.96 -6.29
N LEU A 127 10.34 7.22 -5.22
CA LEU A 127 11.30 7.67 -4.20
C LEU A 127 12.67 8.04 -4.79
N VAL A 128 13.16 7.23 -5.74
CA VAL A 128 14.42 7.51 -6.46
C VAL A 128 14.27 8.74 -7.38
N GLY A 129 13.12 8.88 -8.05
CA GLY A 129 12.77 10.03 -8.86
C GLY A 129 12.77 11.33 -8.05
N ASP A 130 12.07 11.35 -6.92
CA ASP A 130 11.97 12.50 -6.03
C ASP A 130 13.35 12.87 -5.45
N TRP A 131 14.19 11.88 -5.14
CA TRP A 131 15.56 12.12 -4.68
C TRP A 131 16.41 12.80 -5.75
N SER A 132 16.30 12.30 -6.97
CA SER A 132 17.01 12.84 -8.12
C SER A 132 16.55 14.26 -8.43
N TYR A 133 15.24 14.50 -8.35
CA TYR A 133 14.63 15.82 -8.51
C TYR A 133 15.16 16.81 -7.47
N LEU A 134 15.08 16.46 -6.19
CA LEU A 134 15.57 17.31 -5.10
C LEU A 134 17.06 17.66 -5.26
N SER A 135 17.88 16.67 -5.61
CA SER A 135 19.33 16.84 -5.76
C SER A 135 19.70 17.74 -6.94
N LEU A 136 18.97 17.65 -8.05
CA LEU A 136 19.25 18.41 -9.28
C LEU A 136 18.64 19.81 -9.26
N CYS A 137 17.41 19.93 -8.74
CA CYS A 137 16.61 21.15 -8.81
C CYS A 137 16.66 22.00 -7.54
N SER A 138 17.22 21.47 -6.43
CA SER A 138 17.25 22.14 -5.12
C SER A 138 15.86 22.63 -4.68
N ALA A 139 14.84 21.83 -4.98
CA ALA A 139 13.44 22.10 -4.67
C ALA A 139 12.73 20.80 -4.32
N TYR A 140 11.71 20.91 -3.46
CA TYR A 140 10.81 19.82 -3.14
C TYR A 140 9.79 19.64 -4.26
N ASP A 141 9.52 18.40 -4.63
CA ASP A 141 8.45 18.09 -5.57
C ASP A 141 7.08 18.12 -4.87
N GLU A 142 6.01 18.16 -5.65
CA GLU A 142 4.65 18.21 -5.14
C GLU A 142 4.32 16.97 -4.30
N ASN A 143 4.83 15.80 -4.68
CA ASN A 143 4.61 14.56 -3.94
C ASN A 143 5.18 14.65 -2.51
N MET A 144 6.42 15.12 -2.33
CA MET A 144 7.03 15.36 -1.02
C MET A 144 6.20 16.36 -0.20
N MET A 145 5.80 17.47 -0.82
CA MET A 145 5.03 18.50 -0.14
C MET A 145 3.64 18.02 0.26
N GLN A 146 2.96 17.21 -0.55
CA GLN A 146 1.67 16.62 -0.21
C GLN A 146 1.75 15.71 1.04
N TYR A 147 2.85 14.97 1.24
CA TYR A 147 3.05 14.21 2.49
C TYR A 147 3.18 15.10 3.72
N VAL A 148 3.88 16.22 3.57
CA VAL A 148 4.12 17.18 4.66
C VAL A 148 2.88 18.05 4.94
N LEU A 149 2.07 18.33 3.93
CA LEU A 149 0.84 19.10 4.05
C LEU A 149 -0.35 18.23 4.48
N SER A 150 -0.25 16.91 4.26
CA SER A 150 -1.28 15.95 4.62
C SER A 150 -1.68 16.06 6.09
N LYS A 151 -2.99 16.06 6.32
CA LYS A 151 -3.60 15.94 7.65
C LYS A 151 -3.84 14.47 8.03
N PHE A 152 -3.49 13.54 7.15
CA PHE A 152 -3.71 12.12 7.34
C PHE A 152 -2.66 11.50 8.27
N VAL A 153 -2.85 10.25 8.67
CA VAL A 153 -1.97 9.54 9.60
C VAL A 153 -0.65 9.14 8.92
N PRO A 154 0.52 9.41 9.54
CA PRO A 154 0.72 10.23 10.74
C PRO A 154 0.64 11.73 10.41
N PRO A 155 0.01 12.54 11.29
CA PRO A 155 -0.14 13.96 11.05
C PRO A 155 1.24 14.62 10.95
N SER A 156 1.38 15.55 10.00
CA SER A 156 2.59 16.35 9.85
C SER A 156 2.93 17.09 11.15
N PRO A 157 4.20 17.09 11.58
CA PRO A 157 4.65 17.82 12.77
C PRO A 157 4.65 19.34 12.59
N LEU A 158 4.45 19.83 11.36
CA LEU A 158 4.40 21.27 11.08
C LEU A 158 3.17 21.94 11.68
N ARG A 159 3.35 23.19 12.10
CA ARG A 159 2.24 24.00 12.63
C ARG A 159 1.23 24.28 11.51
N PRO A 160 -0.07 24.43 11.83
CA PRO A 160 -1.07 24.81 10.83
C PRO A 160 -0.75 26.11 10.10
N ALA A 161 -0.12 27.08 10.76
CA ALA A 161 0.28 28.35 10.16
C ALA A 161 1.35 28.15 9.08
N ASP A 162 2.38 27.34 9.36
CA ASP A 162 3.47 27.04 8.42
C ASP A 162 2.91 26.30 7.19
N ARG A 163 1.97 25.36 7.39
CA ARG A 163 1.29 24.67 6.29
C ARG A 163 0.48 25.61 5.41
N ALA A 164 -0.23 26.57 6.00
CA ALA A 164 -0.97 27.58 5.25
C ALA A 164 -0.03 28.50 4.45
N ALA A 165 1.13 28.86 5.01
CA ALA A 165 2.15 29.63 4.31
C ALA A 165 2.77 28.84 3.14
N LEU A 166 3.05 27.55 3.35
CA LEU A 166 3.56 26.67 2.29
C LEU A 166 2.55 26.52 1.15
N GLN A 167 1.25 26.41 1.43
CA GLN A 167 0.19 26.33 0.41
C GLN A 167 0.09 27.58 -0.48
N GLN A 168 0.67 28.70 -0.07
CA GLN A 168 0.72 29.93 -0.87
C GLN A 168 1.91 29.98 -1.83
N LEU A 169 2.87 29.07 -1.70
CA LEU A 169 4.03 29.00 -2.58
C LEU A 169 3.67 28.29 -3.89
N THR A 170 4.07 28.87 -5.01
CA THR A 170 3.92 28.25 -6.34
C THR A 170 5.08 27.31 -6.69
N TYR A 171 6.22 27.49 -6.02
CA TYR A 171 7.46 26.72 -6.17
C TYR A 171 8.11 26.50 -4.81
N PHE A 172 8.49 25.26 -4.52
CA PHE A 172 8.98 24.83 -3.21
C PHE A 172 10.51 24.74 -3.18
N SER A 173 11.21 25.87 -3.37
CA SER A 173 12.66 25.87 -3.21
C SER A 173 13.05 25.49 -1.78
N VAL A 174 14.15 24.74 -1.63
CA VAL A 174 14.61 24.26 -0.31
C VAL A 174 14.79 25.43 0.66
N GLU A 175 15.42 26.52 0.21
CA GLU A 175 15.64 27.72 1.03
C GLU A 175 14.33 28.38 1.51
N ALA A 176 13.34 28.53 0.62
CA ALA A 176 12.08 29.16 0.98
C ALA A 176 11.29 28.31 1.97
N VAL A 177 11.28 26.99 1.76
CA VAL A 177 10.57 26.04 2.61
C VAL A 177 11.25 25.91 3.98
N ASP A 178 12.58 25.84 4.03
CA ASP A 178 13.34 25.81 5.29
C ASP A 178 13.12 27.08 6.11
N LYS A 179 13.06 28.25 5.45
CA LYS A 179 12.75 29.52 6.10
C LYS A 179 11.34 29.55 6.70
N VAL A 180 10.35 28.99 6.02
CA VAL A 180 8.96 28.93 6.52
C VAL A 180 8.81 27.92 7.64
N THR A 181 9.49 26.78 7.55
CA THR A 181 9.34 25.65 8.49
C THR A 181 10.30 25.69 9.68
N GLY A 182 11.24 26.63 9.71
CA GLY A 182 12.25 26.73 10.75
C GLY A 182 13.30 25.61 10.66
N ASN A 183 13.75 25.28 9.45
CA ASN A 183 14.71 24.22 9.14
C ASN A 183 14.22 22.81 9.56
N PHE A 184 12.92 22.56 9.44
CA PHE A 184 12.39 21.21 9.65
C PHE A 184 12.87 20.29 8.53
N ASN A 185 13.43 19.12 8.89
CA ASN A 185 13.97 18.18 7.91
C ASN A 185 12.85 17.41 7.17
N ILE A 186 12.27 18.06 6.16
CA ILE A 186 11.20 17.53 5.31
C ILE A 186 11.64 16.27 4.57
N THR A 187 12.90 16.23 4.10
CA THR A 187 13.42 15.09 3.32
C THR A 187 13.38 13.82 4.17
N ALA A 188 13.94 13.87 5.37
CA ALA A 188 13.98 12.73 6.28
C ALA A 188 12.57 12.26 6.65
N TRP A 189 11.65 13.19 6.93
CA TRP A 189 10.26 12.87 7.23
C TRP A 189 9.57 12.16 6.06
N TYR A 190 9.70 12.71 4.86
CA TYR A 190 9.13 12.13 3.65
C TYR A 190 9.66 10.72 3.39
N TYR A 191 10.98 10.54 3.34
CA TYR A 191 11.59 9.23 3.03
C TYR A 191 11.28 8.18 4.10
N ALA A 192 11.18 8.58 5.37
CA ALA A 192 10.75 7.67 6.42
C ALA A 192 9.32 7.17 6.18
N LEU A 193 8.37 8.08 5.95
CA LEU A 193 6.96 7.70 5.75
C LEU A 193 6.73 6.94 4.46
N ALA A 194 7.24 7.46 3.34
CA ALA A 194 7.07 6.84 2.04
C ALA A 194 7.85 5.52 1.95
N GLY A 195 9.00 5.40 2.61
CA GLY A 195 9.73 4.14 2.77
C GLY A 195 8.97 3.10 3.58
N VAL A 196 8.41 3.48 4.74
CA VAL A 196 7.54 2.61 5.54
C VAL A 196 6.31 2.16 4.74
N TRP A 197 5.71 3.07 3.98
CA TRP A 197 4.58 2.74 3.12
C TRP A 197 4.95 1.76 2.00
N ALA A 198 6.04 1.99 1.29
CA ALA A 198 6.54 1.09 0.25
C ALA A 198 6.85 -0.31 0.82
N ALA A 199 7.49 -0.36 1.99
CA ALA A 199 7.76 -1.61 2.70
C ALA A 199 6.47 -2.33 3.13
N ALA A 200 5.46 -1.59 3.60
CA ALA A 200 4.17 -2.16 3.96
C ALA A 200 3.45 -2.75 2.75
N VAL A 201 3.40 -2.03 1.62
CA VAL A 201 2.80 -2.53 0.38
C VAL A 201 3.53 -3.79 -0.12
N LEU A 202 4.87 -3.79 -0.09
CA LEU A 202 5.67 -4.95 -0.48
C LEU A 202 5.41 -6.15 0.44
N TYR A 203 5.34 -5.92 1.75
CA TYR A 203 5.01 -6.97 2.72
C TYR A 203 3.63 -7.59 2.44
N VAL A 204 2.62 -6.76 2.18
CA VAL A 204 1.26 -7.23 1.85
C VAL A 204 1.26 -7.99 0.52
N ALA A 205 2.04 -7.55 -0.48
CA ALA A 205 2.19 -8.26 -1.75
C ALA A 205 2.71 -9.69 -1.52
N VAL A 206 3.76 -9.83 -0.70
CA VAL A 206 4.34 -11.14 -0.34
C VAL A 206 3.32 -12.00 0.41
N GLU A 207 2.59 -11.44 1.36
CA GLU A 207 1.56 -12.17 2.11
C GLU A 207 0.38 -12.59 1.21
N ALA A 208 -0.03 -11.77 0.24
CA ALA A 208 -1.06 -12.12 -0.74
C ALA A 208 -0.59 -13.27 -1.64
N LEU A 209 0.63 -13.22 -2.17
CA LEU A 209 1.19 -14.30 -2.99
C LEU A 209 1.31 -15.61 -2.20
N ARG A 210 1.79 -15.56 -0.95
CA ARG A 210 1.81 -16.72 -0.04
C ARG A 210 0.41 -17.25 0.23
N LEU A 211 -0.57 -16.38 0.41
CA LEU A 211 -1.97 -16.78 0.60
C LEU A 211 -2.49 -17.51 -0.65
N SER A 212 -2.21 -17.01 -1.86
CA SER A 212 -2.61 -17.68 -3.10
C SER A 212 -1.96 -19.06 -3.25
N GLN A 213 -0.69 -19.21 -2.87
CA GLN A 213 -0.01 -20.51 -2.91
C GLN A 213 -0.65 -21.51 -1.95
N VAL A 214 -1.03 -21.06 -0.74
CA VAL A 214 -1.74 -21.92 0.22
C VAL A 214 -3.17 -22.24 -0.26
N MET A 215 -3.81 -21.35 -1.00
CA MET A 215 -5.12 -21.61 -1.63
C MET A 215 -5.03 -22.49 -2.88
N GLU A 216 -3.88 -22.57 -3.55
CA GLU A 216 -3.68 -23.43 -4.73
C GLU A 216 -3.13 -24.82 -4.38
N PHE A 217 -2.33 -24.93 -3.31
CA PHE A 217 -1.64 -26.17 -2.94
C PHE A 217 -1.91 -26.67 -1.50
N GLY A 218 -2.57 -25.88 -0.67
CA GLY A 218 -2.76 -26.21 0.75
C GLY A 218 -3.93 -27.16 1.01
N VAL A 219 -4.11 -27.55 2.28
CA VAL A 219 -5.19 -28.47 2.72
C VAL A 219 -6.59 -27.95 2.33
N LEU A 220 -6.74 -26.64 2.23
CA LEU A 220 -7.98 -25.95 1.87
C LEU A 220 -8.13 -25.72 0.37
N GLY A 221 -7.08 -26.05 -0.39
CA GLY A 221 -6.92 -25.78 -1.81
C GLY A 221 -6.03 -26.85 -2.42
N LEU A 222 -6.42 -28.11 -2.21
CA LEU A 222 -5.64 -29.32 -2.51
C LEU A 222 -5.34 -29.41 -4.01
N GLY A 223 -4.34 -28.68 -4.51
CA GLY A 223 -3.81 -28.86 -5.85
C GLY A 223 -3.26 -30.30 -6.01
N PRO A 224 -3.31 -30.87 -7.22
CA PRO A 224 -4.17 -32.01 -7.59
C PRO A 224 -3.85 -33.38 -6.95
N HIS A 225 -2.82 -33.48 -6.11
CA HIS A 225 -2.31 -34.74 -5.60
C HIS A 225 -2.10 -34.78 -4.09
N PHE A 226 -2.73 -33.87 -3.33
CA PHE A 226 -2.75 -33.91 -1.86
C PHE A 226 -3.57 -35.11 -1.30
N GLY A 227 -3.40 -36.29 -1.89
CA GLY A 227 -4.01 -37.54 -1.46
C GLY A 227 -3.32 -38.79 -1.99
N LEU A 228 -2.22 -38.72 -2.76
CA LEU A 228 -1.68 -39.95 -3.36
C LEU A 228 -0.83 -40.82 -2.41
N ASP A 229 -0.25 -40.27 -1.33
CA ASP A 229 0.49 -41.09 -0.33
C ASP A 229 0.16 -40.76 1.14
N GLN A 230 -0.58 -39.68 1.45
CA GLN A 230 -0.86 -39.28 2.83
C GLN A 230 -2.23 -39.74 3.39
N TRP A 231 -3.08 -40.40 2.59
CA TRP A 231 -4.28 -41.07 3.11
C TRP A 231 -4.00 -42.47 3.67
N ASP A 232 -2.92 -43.12 3.24
CA ASP A 232 -2.49 -44.43 3.77
C ASP A 232 -1.51 -44.31 4.95
N GLU A 233 -1.02 -43.10 5.26
CA GLU A 233 -0.70 -42.75 6.64
C GLU A 233 -2.01 -42.54 7.41
N VAL A 234 -2.80 -43.61 7.47
CA VAL A 234 -3.80 -43.86 8.49
C VAL A 234 -3.19 -43.39 9.79
N LEU A 235 -3.72 -42.30 10.32
CA LEU A 235 -3.52 -41.90 11.70
C LEU A 235 -3.86 -43.15 12.50
N ASN A 236 -2.85 -43.94 12.87
CA ASN A 236 -3.08 -45.25 13.45
C ASN A 236 -3.61 -44.98 14.85
N HIS A 237 -4.93 -44.84 14.94
CA HIS A 237 -5.62 -44.51 16.16
C HIS A 237 -5.32 -45.56 17.24
N GLU A 238 -4.97 -46.78 16.85
CA GLU A 238 -4.44 -47.77 17.79
C GLU A 238 -3.03 -47.43 18.30
N ALA A 239 -2.10 -46.97 17.46
CA ALA A 239 -0.77 -46.56 17.90
C ALA A 239 -0.85 -45.38 18.89
N ILE A 240 -1.71 -44.39 18.59
CA ILE A 240 -1.96 -43.25 19.48
C ILE A 240 -2.65 -43.70 20.78
N ARG A 241 -3.63 -44.61 20.70
CA ARG A 241 -4.31 -45.18 21.88
C ARG A 241 -3.35 -46.00 22.75
N ARG A 242 -2.47 -46.80 22.15
CA ARG A 242 -1.43 -47.58 22.87
C ARG A 242 -0.41 -46.67 23.54
N HIS A 243 -0.01 -45.57 22.90
CA HIS A 243 0.90 -44.59 23.51
C HIS A 243 0.26 -43.94 24.75
N LYS A 244 -1.00 -43.49 24.63
CA LYS A 244 -1.75 -42.95 25.78
C LYS A 244 -1.92 -43.98 26.90
N LEU A 245 -2.28 -45.22 26.57
CA LEU A 245 -2.42 -46.29 27.57
C LEU A 245 -1.09 -46.64 28.27
N LYS A 246 0.05 -46.52 27.59
CA LYS A 246 1.38 -46.68 28.21
C LYS A 246 1.68 -45.57 29.21
N GLU A 247 1.33 -44.32 28.93
CA GLU A 247 1.50 -43.20 29.88
C GLU A 247 0.56 -43.33 31.10
N PHE A 248 -0.60 -43.98 30.95
CA PHE A 248 -1.52 -44.23 32.06
C PHE A 248 -1.18 -45.46 32.93
N ARG A 249 -0.12 -46.23 32.62
CA ARG A 249 0.41 -47.21 33.58
C ARG A 249 1.02 -46.44 34.74
N SER A 250 0.24 -46.26 35.80
CA SER A 250 0.68 -45.66 37.04
C SER A 250 1.92 -46.43 37.55
N LYS A 251 3.01 -45.70 37.78
CA LYS A 251 4.22 -46.19 38.48
C LYS A 251 3.94 -46.66 39.93
N PHE A 252 2.69 -46.62 40.39
CA PHE A 252 2.27 -46.96 41.75
C PHE A 252 2.12 -48.47 42.01
N LEU A 253 2.36 -49.34 41.03
CA LEU A 253 2.20 -50.80 41.17
C LEU A 253 3.52 -51.58 41.05
N ASP A 254 4.67 -50.91 40.99
CA ASP A 254 5.99 -51.55 40.90
C ASP A 254 6.84 -51.40 42.18
N ASP A 255 6.26 -50.94 43.30
CA ASP A 255 6.82 -50.97 44.66
C ASP A 255 5.95 -51.84 45.57
#